data_AF-A0AAJ7S4D5-F1
#
_entry.id   AF-A0AAJ7S4D5-F1
#
_cell.length_a   1.000
_cell.length_b   1.000
_cell.length_c   1.000
_cell.angle_alpha   90.00
_cell.angle_beta   90.00
_cell.angle_gamma   90.00
#
_symmetry.space_group_name_H-M   'P 1'
#
loop_
_entity.id
_entity.type
_entity.pdbx_description
1 polymer ?
#
loop_
_entity_poly.entity_id
_entity_poly.type
_entity_poly.pdbx_seq_one_letter_code
_entity_poly.pdbx_strand_id
1 'polypeptide(L)'
;MDQRPKNVRAFHPTDPAYGTLNYDIGALNKRQIRRLNSRKGIERNENELYLGAHPEIKGFISILLRYVLHKQPSMDLHETIGDFFNRPRHQILVDLLQYLLQTEEPFSLGDGFQMLTNCCP
;
A
#
# COMPACT_ATOMS: atom_id res chain seq x y z
N MET A 1 -45.43 39.65 -22.36
CA MET A 1 -45.31 38.62 -23.41
C MET A 1 -44.07 37.82 -23.11
N ASP A 2 -44.21 36.79 -22.27
CA ASP A 2 -43.08 36.00 -21.79
C ASP A 2 -42.58 35.08 -22.91
N GLN A 3 -41.39 35.39 -23.43
CA GLN A 3 -40.74 34.54 -24.43
C GLN A 3 -40.29 33.25 -23.74
N ARG A 4 -41.00 32.14 -24.00
CA ARG A 4 -40.52 30.81 -23.64
C ARG A 4 -39.17 30.55 -24.33
N PRO A 5 -38.16 30.00 -23.64
CA PRO A 5 -36.90 29.64 -24.28
C PRO A 5 -37.16 28.60 -25.38
N LYS A 6 -36.77 28.93 -26.62
CA LYS A 6 -37.03 28.16 -27.85
C LYS A 6 -36.21 26.86 -27.99
N ASN A 7 -35.47 26.46 -26.96
CA ASN A 7 -34.68 25.23 -26.98
C ASN A 7 -35.17 24.28 -25.88
N VAL A 8 -36.29 23.62 -26.14
CA VAL A 8 -36.73 22.44 -25.38
C VAL A 8 -36.26 21.21 -26.16
N ARG A 9 -34.97 20.87 -26.03
CA ARG A 9 -34.52 19.53 -26.42
C ARG A 9 -35.23 18.54 -25.49
N ALA A 10 -35.84 17.49 -26.05
CA ALA A 10 -36.44 16.44 -25.23
C ALA A 10 -35.39 15.80 -24.33
N PHE A 11 -35.75 15.50 -23.08
CA PHE A 11 -34.88 14.81 -22.12
C PHE A 11 -34.36 13.51 -22.75
N HIS A 12 -33.04 13.39 -22.90
CA HIS A 12 -32.42 12.13 -23.28
C HIS A 12 -32.00 11.37 -22.01
N PRO A 13 -32.28 10.07 -21.86
CA PRO A 13 -31.94 9.32 -20.65
C PRO A 13 -30.46 9.31 -20.26
N THR A 14 -29.57 9.62 -21.21
CA THR A 14 -28.12 9.76 -20.97
C THR A 14 -27.68 11.21 -20.74
N ASP A 15 -28.59 12.18 -20.73
CA ASP A 15 -28.26 13.54 -20.35
C ASP A 15 -27.97 13.57 -18.84
N PRO A 16 -26.86 14.19 -18.40
CA PRO A 16 -26.59 14.35 -16.98
C PRO A 16 -27.73 15.15 -16.34
N ALA A 17 -28.16 14.75 -15.14
CA ALA A 17 -29.25 15.41 -14.42
C ALA A 17 -28.99 16.93 -14.34
N TYR A 18 -30.02 17.74 -14.56
CA TYR A 18 -29.88 19.19 -14.61
C TYR A 18 -29.22 19.72 -13.33
N GLY A 19 -28.10 20.46 -13.46
CA GLY A 19 -27.28 20.90 -12.33
C GLY A 19 -26.06 20.02 -11.99
N THR A 20 -25.89 18.87 -12.66
CA THR A 20 -24.73 17.96 -12.49
C THR A 20 -23.67 18.09 -13.58
N LEU A 21 -23.85 18.98 -14.56
CA LEU A 21 -22.90 19.21 -15.66
C LEU A 21 -21.46 19.54 -15.21
N ASN A 22 -21.29 20.11 -14.01
CA ASN A 22 -19.99 20.43 -13.41
C ASN A 22 -19.60 19.48 -12.26
N TYR A 23 -20.44 18.51 -11.93
CA TYR A 23 -20.17 17.49 -10.93
C TYR A 23 -19.80 16.21 -11.66
N ASP A 24 -18.49 15.97 -11.81
CA ASP A 24 -18.04 14.62 -12.10
C ASP A 24 -18.43 13.75 -10.90
N ILE A 25 -19.44 12.90 -11.08
CA ILE A 25 -19.99 12.01 -10.06
C ILE A 25 -18.89 11.06 -9.54
N GLY A 26 -17.84 10.81 -10.35
CA GLY A 26 -16.66 10.04 -9.96
C GLY A 26 -15.58 10.83 -9.23
N ALA A 27 -15.63 12.17 -9.24
CA ALA A 27 -14.60 13.01 -8.63
C ALA A 27 -14.94 13.35 -7.17
N LEU A 28 -14.00 13.04 -6.28
CA LEU A 28 -14.08 13.47 -4.88
C LEU A 28 -13.97 14.99 -4.79
N ASN A 29 -14.83 15.62 -3.99
CA ASN A 29 -14.73 17.03 -3.69
C ASN A 29 -13.48 17.34 -2.85
N LYS A 30 -13.05 18.61 -2.83
CA LYS A 30 -11.82 19.03 -2.12
C LYS A 30 -11.77 18.61 -0.64
N ARG A 31 -12.91 18.60 0.05
CA ARG A 31 -13.00 18.18 1.46
C ARG A 31 -12.84 16.67 1.61
N GLN A 32 -13.45 15.89 0.72
CA GLN A 32 -13.32 14.43 0.64
C GLN A 32 -11.88 14.04 0.32
N ILE A 33 -11.22 14.72 -0.62
CA ILE A 33 -9.80 14.50 -0.94
C ILE A 33 -8.94 14.76 0.29
N ARG A 34 -9.13 15.87 1.00
CA ARG A 34 -8.36 16.18 2.22
C ARG A 34 -8.55 15.11 3.30
N ARG A 35 -9.80 14.68 3.52
CA ARG A 35 -10.11 13.62 4.50
C ARG A 35 -9.48 12.28 4.10
N LEU A 36 -9.55 11.93 2.82
CA LEU A 36 -8.95 10.72 2.27
C LEU A 36 -7.43 10.74 2.43
N ASN A 37 -6.78 11.86 2.10
CA ASN A 37 -5.33 12.00 2.21
C ASN A 37 -4.86 11.93 3.67
N SER A 38 -5.59 12.55 4.59
CA SER A 38 -5.31 12.44 6.03
C SER A 38 -5.39 11.00 6.52
N ARG A 39 -6.47 10.28 6.18
CA ARG A 39 -6.61 8.86 6.51
C ARG A 39 -5.49 8.01 5.90
N LYS A 40 -5.16 8.22 4.62
CA LYS A 40 -4.06 7.52 3.95
C LYS A 40 -2.72 7.77 4.62
N GLY A 41 -2.49 8.97 5.16
CA GLY A 41 -1.27 9.28 5.91
C GLY A 41 -1.16 8.46 7.20
N ILE A 42 -2.25 8.41 7.97
CA ILE A 42 -2.33 7.63 9.21
C ILE A 42 -2.10 6.14 8.93
N GLU A 43 -2.83 5.59 7.95
CA GLU A 43 -2.76 4.17 7.59
C GLU A 43 -1.36 3.78 7.08
N ARG A 44 -0.67 4.66 6.33
CA ARG A 44 0.72 4.41 5.92
C ARG A 44 1.65 4.32 7.12
N ASN A 45 1.54 5.25 8.05
CA ASN A 45 2.37 5.26 9.25
C ASN A 45 2.12 4.02 10.12
N GLU A 46 0.85 3.63 10.30
CA GLU A 46 0.49 2.40 11.01
C GLU A 46 1.07 1.15 10.33
N ASN A 47 1.00 1.09 8.99
CA ASN A 47 1.57 -0.01 8.22
C ASN A 47 3.10 -0.05 8.31
N GLU A 48 3.79 1.10 8.27
CA GLU A 48 5.25 1.16 8.43
C GLU A 48 5.68 0.68 9.81
N LEU A 49 4.97 1.11 10.86
CA LEU A 49 5.19 0.63 12.23
C LEU A 49 4.96 -0.88 12.33
N TYR A 50 3.87 -1.39 11.74
CA TYR A 50 3.58 -2.81 11.69
C TYR A 50 4.72 -3.58 10.99
N LEU A 51 5.08 -3.18 9.76
CA LEU A 51 6.10 -3.86 8.97
C LEU A 51 7.49 -3.83 9.63
N GLY A 52 7.81 -2.77 10.36
CA GLY A 52 9.08 -2.63 11.07
C GLY A 52 9.16 -3.41 12.40
N ALA A 53 8.04 -3.51 13.13
CA ALA A 53 8.02 -4.18 14.43
C ALA A 53 7.94 -5.71 14.34
N HIS A 54 7.43 -6.24 13.24
CA HIS A 54 7.05 -7.65 13.13
C HIS A 54 8.21 -8.52 12.61
N PRO A 55 8.69 -9.50 13.41
CA PRO A 55 9.85 -10.32 13.05
C PRO A 55 9.59 -11.22 11.84
N GLU A 56 8.33 -11.59 11.56
CA GLU A 56 7.97 -12.41 10.42
C GLU A 56 8.27 -11.74 9.08
N ILE A 57 8.07 -10.41 8.97
CA ILE A 57 8.35 -9.66 7.74
C ILE A 57 9.85 -9.59 7.49
N LYS A 58 10.62 -9.31 8.55
CA LYS A 58 12.08 -9.30 8.50
C LYS A 58 12.63 -10.68 8.12
N GLY A 59 12.09 -11.75 8.69
CA GLY A 59 12.45 -13.12 8.36
C GLY A 59 12.16 -13.46 6.91
N PHE A 60 10.98 -13.08 6.42
CA PHE A 60 10.58 -13.31 5.04
C PHE A 60 11.54 -12.64 4.05
N ILE A 61 11.88 -11.37 4.27
CA ILE A 61 12.87 -10.63 3.47
C ILE A 61 14.23 -11.33 3.55
N SER A 62 14.66 -11.74 4.74
CA SER A 62 15.95 -12.42 4.94
C SER A 62 16.07 -13.71 4.15
N ILE A 63 15.00 -14.52 4.12
CA ILE A 63 14.97 -15.81 3.41
C ILE A 63 14.92 -15.59 1.90
N LEU A 64 14.15 -14.60 1.43
CA LEU A 64 14.15 -14.21 0.02
C LEU A 64 15.54 -13.77 -0.43
N LEU A 65 16.18 -12.88 0.32
CA LEU A 65 17.54 -12.42 0.02
C LEU A 65 18.52 -13.58 0.03
N ARG A 66 18.44 -14.49 1.02
CA ARG A 66 19.27 -15.70 1.06
C ARG A 66 19.10 -16.54 -0.19
N TYR A 67 17.87 -16.75 -0.66
CA TYR A 67 17.59 -17.50 -1.89
C TYR A 67 18.20 -16.83 -3.13
N VAL A 68 17.99 -15.52 -3.29
CA VAL A 68 18.52 -14.75 -4.42
C VAL A 68 20.05 -14.76 -4.43
N LEU A 69 20.68 -14.50 -3.27
CA LEU A 69 22.13 -14.49 -3.13
C LEU A 69 22.75 -15.87 -3.32
N HIS A 70 22.01 -16.94 -3.00
CA HIS A 70 22.45 -18.31 -3.26
C HIS A 70 22.38 -18.65 -4.75
N LYS A 71 21.32 -18.18 -5.44
CA LYS A 71 21.14 -18.39 -6.88
C LYS A 71 22.06 -17.55 -7.76
N GLN A 72 22.52 -16.39 -7.26
CA GLN A 72 23.41 -15.46 -7.98
C GLN A 72 22.98 -15.20 -9.44
N PRO A 73 21.76 -14.69 -9.67
CA PRO A 73 21.31 -14.43 -11.03
C PRO A 73 22.16 -13.34 -11.68
N SER A 74 22.60 -13.59 -12.91
CA SER A 74 23.47 -12.68 -13.66
C SER A 74 22.71 -11.55 -14.37
N MET A 75 21.46 -11.81 -14.80
CA MET A 75 20.60 -10.79 -15.45
C MET A 75 19.14 -10.85 -15.00
N ASP A 76 18.60 -12.03 -14.70
CA ASP A 76 17.16 -12.21 -14.43
C ASP A 76 16.81 -12.32 -12.95
N LEU A 77 17.04 -11.21 -12.22
CA LEU A 77 16.69 -11.10 -10.80
C LEU A 77 15.19 -11.32 -10.57
N HIS A 78 14.34 -10.73 -11.42
CA HIS A 78 12.88 -10.80 -11.27
C HIS A 78 12.35 -12.23 -11.45
N GLU A 79 12.90 -12.99 -12.39
CA GLU A 79 12.54 -14.38 -12.60
C GLU A 79 12.95 -15.24 -11.41
N THR A 80 14.16 -15.01 -10.88
CA THR A 80 14.64 -15.68 -9.66
C THR A 80 13.74 -15.39 -8.46
N ILE A 81 13.28 -14.15 -8.29
CA ILE A 81 12.32 -13.79 -7.25
C ILE A 81 10.96 -14.47 -7.53
N GLY A 82 10.50 -14.51 -8.78
CA GLY A 82 9.28 -15.22 -9.17
C GLY A 82 9.33 -16.70 -8.80
N ASP A 83 10.45 -17.36 -9.10
CA ASP A 83 10.70 -18.76 -8.77
C ASP A 83 10.61 -19.01 -7.26
N PHE A 84 11.14 -18.10 -6.45
CA PHE A 84 11.04 -18.18 -4.99
C PHE A 84 9.58 -18.28 -4.53
N PHE A 85 8.69 -17.45 -5.10
CA PHE A 85 7.27 -17.40 -4.75
C PHE A 85 6.44 -18.52 -5.40
N ASN A 86 6.92 -19.09 -6.50
CA ASN A 86 6.31 -20.24 -7.14
C ASN A 86 6.52 -21.54 -6.34
N ARG A 87 7.42 -21.55 -5.36
CA ARG A 87 7.61 -22.69 -4.45
C ARG A 87 6.35 -22.97 -3.63
N PRO A 88 6.12 -24.24 -3.23
CA PRO A 88 5.04 -24.56 -2.32
C PRO A 88 5.12 -23.75 -1.02
N ARG A 89 4.01 -23.13 -0.62
CA ARG A 89 3.96 -22.25 0.57
C ARG A 89 4.47 -22.91 1.84
N HIS A 90 4.29 -24.22 2.00
CA HIS A 90 4.78 -24.95 3.16
C HIS A 90 6.30 -24.94 3.26
N GLN A 91 7.04 -24.94 2.14
CA GLN A 91 8.51 -24.86 2.15
C GLN A 91 8.97 -23.49 2.64
N ILE A 92 8.34 -22.43 2.13
CA ILE A 92 8.61 -21.05 2.56
C ILE A 92 8.32 -20.87 4.05
N LEU A 93 7.23 -21.49 4.53
CA LEU A 93 6.86 -21.45 5.94
C LEU A 93 7.85 -22.20 6.83
N VAL A 94 8.39 -23.34 6.38
CA VAL A 94 9.45 -24.07 7.10
C VAL A 94 10.72 -23.21 7.20
N ASP A 95 11.14 -22.59 6.09
CA ASP A 95 12.30 -21.67 6.08
C ASP A 95 12.08 -20.51 7.07
N LEU A 96 10.85 -19.98 7.15
CA LEU A 96 10.48 -18.89 8.05
C LEU A 96 10.50 -19.29 9.52
N LEU A 97 9.93 -20.45 9.86
CA LEU A 97 9.98 -20.98 11.22
C LEU A 97 11.42 -21.24 11.64
N GLN A 98 12.24 -21.80 10.75
CA GLN A 98 13.66 -22.02 11.01
C GLN A 98 14.40 -20.71 11.28
N TYR A 99 14.13 -19.65 10.50
CA TYR A 99 14.68 -18.32 10.76
C TYR A 99 14.26 -17.79 12.13
N LEU A 100 12.98 -17.85 12.47
CA LEU A 100 12.46 -17.31 13.73
C LEU A 100 13.06 -18.03 14.94
N LEU A 101 13.17 -19.36 14.90
CA LEU A 101 13.81 -20.16 15.94
C LEU A 101 15.31 -19.85 16.11
N GLN A 102 15.99 -19.44 15.03
CA GLN A 102 17.39 -19.04 15.07
C GLN A 102 17.61 -17.61 15.59
N THR A 103 16.57 -16.78 15.59
CA THR A 103 16.68 -15.33 15.85
C THR A 103 16.25 -14.97 17.29
N GLU A 104 16.05 -15.94 18.18
CA GLU A 104 15.68 -15.72 19.60
C GLU A 104 16.75 -15.01 20.46
N GLU A 105 17.73 -14.32 19.87
CA GLU A 105 18.59 -13.39 20.60
C GLU A 105 17.90 -12.02 20.75
N PRO A 106 17.85 -11.44 21.97
CA PRO A 106 17.09 -10.23 22.25
C PRO A 106 17.74 -9.02 21.59
N PHE A 107 17.14 -8.56 20.50
CA PHE A 107 17.51 -7.30 19.86
C PHE A 107 17.15 -6.12 20.78
N SER A 108 18.16 -5.49 21.37
CA SER A 108 18.03 -4.23 22.11
C SER A 108 17.42 -3.15 21.22
N LEU A 109 16.27 -2.64 21.67
CA LEU A 109 15.47 -1.59 21.06
C LEU A 109 16.18 -0.22 21.23
N GLY A 110 17.32 -0.01 20.57
CA GLY A 110 18.20 1.16 20.78
C GLY A 110 18.06 2.31 19.77
N ASP A 111 17.89 2.03 18.47
CA ASP A 111 18.37 3.00 17.46
C ASP A 111 17.30 3.66 16.56
N GLY A 112 16.00 3.63 16.92
CA GLY A 112 14.95 4.19 16.05
C GLY A 112 14.12 5.35 16.61
N PHE A 113 14.03 5.53 17.92
CA PHE A 113 12.92 6.29 18.53
C PHE A 113 13.19 7.79 18.79
N GLN A 114 14.32 8.36 18.35
CA GLN A 114 14.64 9.78 18.61
C GLN A 114 14.21 10.78 17.52
N MET A 115 13.57 10.35 16.42
CA MET A 115 13.18 11.29 15.35
C MET A 115 11.71 11.74 15.35
N LEU A 116 10.85 11.26 16.27
CA LEU A 116 9.41 11.56 16.23
C LEU A 116 8.91 12.55 17.31
N THR A 117 9.76 13.01 18.23
CA THR A 117 9.34 13.97 19.28
C THR A 117 9.43 15.44 18.86
N ASN A 118 9.95 15.76 17.67
CA ASN A 118 10.22 17.14 17.26
C ASN A 118 9.30 17.69 16.15
N CYS A 119 8.23 16.98 15.79
CA CYS A 119 7.31 17.40 14.72
C CYS A 119 5.93 17.77 15.25
N CYS A 120 5.86 18.68 16.22
CA CYS A 120 4.66 19.49 16.43
C CYS A 120 5.02 20.82 17.12
N PRO A 121 4.97 21.97 16.43
CA PRO A 121 4.82 23.28 17.05
C PRO A 121 3.38 23.52 17.53
#